data_AF-S0APZ2-F1
#
_entry.id   AF-S0APZ2-F1
#
_cell.length_a   1.000
_cell.length_b   1.000
_cell.length_c   1.000
_cell.angle_alpha   90.00
_cell.angle_beta   90.00
_cell.angle_gamma   90.00
#
_symmetry.space_group_name_H-M   'P 1'
#
loop_
_entity.id
_entity.type
_entity.pdbx_description
1 polymer ?
#
loop_
_entity_poly.entity_id
_entity_poly.type
_entity_poly.pdbx_seq_one_letter_code
_entity_poly.pdbx_strand_id
1 'polypeptide(L)'
;MGINIIGLFLDYRTSFKFFYPVVVLLFLTLVVTFHSRKYKNKEMDEIIRDANLKIEDTHFLKELKLIKSGDFSSYLMEIDNDMSQVTLLLKHYKLMVRKYHKYNAKSKNSSRIMRKHAAKMKDAYLQYILDDYESIKKIKMNMINTEVYDEWKKQKI
;
A
#
# COMPACT_ATOMS: atom_id res chain seq x y z
N MET A 1 20.64 -61.95 -42.72
CA MET A 1 19.25 -61.59 -43.08
C MET A 1 18.92 -60.28 -42.41
N GLY A 2 19.02 -59.16 -43.14
CA GLY A 2 18.64 -57.85 -42.61
C GLY A 2 17.12 -57.73 -42.60
N ILE A 3 16.53 -57.54 -41.43
CA ILE A 3 15.10 -57.26 -41.30
C ILE A 3 14.88 -55.90 -41.97
N ASN A 4 14.10 -55.88 -43.04
CA ASN A 4 13.83 -54.68 -43.81
C ASN A 4 12.77 -53.85 -43.06
N ILE A 5 13.23 -53.06 -42.08
CA ILE A 5 12.39 -52.31 -41.13
C ILE A 5 11.39 -51.42 -41.88
N ILE A 6 11.78 -50.87 -43.03
CA ILE A 6 10.95 -50.01 -43.87
C ILE A 6 9.74 -50.75 -44.47
N GLY A 7 9.89 -52.03 -44.84
CA GLY A 7 8.79 -52.85 -45.34
C GLY A 7 7.77 -53.22 -44.27
N LEU A 8 8.19 -53.28 -43.01
CA LEU A 8 7.35 -53.57 -41.84
C LEU A 8 6.47 -52.36 -41.45
N PHE A 9 6.89 -51.14 -41.79
CA PHE A 9 6.11 -49.90 -41.60
C PHE A 9 5.13 -49.60 -42.74
N LEU A 10 5.38 -50.12 -43.95
CA LEU A 10 4.50 -49.95 -45.13
C LEU A 10 3.32 -50.94 -45.14
N ASP A 11 3.37 -51.98 -44.31
CA ASP A 11 2.30 -52.96 -44.19
C ASP A 11 1.15 -52.39 -43.32
N TYR A 12 0.17 -51.78 -43.99
CA TYR A 12 -0.92 -50.99 -43.41
C TYR A 12 -1.60 -51.66 -42.21
N ARG A 13 -1.76 -52.99 -42.26
CA ARG A 13 -2.43 -53.78 -41.23
C ARG A 13 -1.63 -53.92 -39.93
N THR A 14 -0.30 -53.96 -40.04
CA THR A 14 0.63 -54.14 -38.92
C THR A 14 0.94 -52.79 -38.28
N SER A 15 1.12 -51.76 -39.12
CA SER A 15 1.31 -50.37 -38.68
C SER A 15 0.09 -49.82 -37.94
N PHE A 16 -1.13 -50.09 -38.39
CA PHE A 16 -2.34 -49.64 -37.66
C PHE A 16 -2.46 -50.27 -36.27
N LYS A 17 -2.15 -51.55 -36.11
CA LYS A 17 -2.21 -52.24 -34.82
C LYS A 17 -1.17 -51.73 -33.82
N PHE A 18 -0.01 -51.27 -34.30
CA PHE A 18 1.05 -50.72 -33.46
C PHE A 18 0.84 -49.23 -33.14
N PHE A 19 0.38 -48.45 -34.12
CA PHE A 19 0.14 -47.01 -33.94
C PHE A 19 -1.12 -46.69 -33.15
N TYR A 20 -2.19 -47.49 -33.30
CA TYR A 20 -3.46 -47.25 -32.60
C TYR A 20 -3.30 -47.11 -31.06
N PRO A 21 -2.64 -48.04 -30.33
CA PRO A 21 -2.47 -47.88 -28.89
C PRO A 21 -1.59 -46.67 -28.51
N VAL A 22 -0.59 -46.33 -29.34
CA VAL A 22 0.28 -45.17 -29.12
C VAL A 22 -0.50 -43.87 -29.27
N VAL A 23 -1.34 -43.75 -30.30
CA VAL A 23 -2.19 -42.57 -30.53
C VAL A 23 -3.25 -42.44 -29.43
N VAL A 24 -3.84 -43.54 -28.97
CA VAL A 24 -4.80 -43.53 -27.86
C VAL A 24 -4.14 -43.06 -26.55
N LEU A 25 -2.92 -43.53 -26.25
CA LEU A 25 -2.13 -43.04 -25.10
C LEU A 25 -1.81 -41.55 -25.21
N LEU A 26 -1.43 -41.09 -26.39
CA LEU A 26 -1.17 -39.67 -26.65
C LEU A 26 -2.43 -38.83 -26.43
N PHE A 27 -3.59 -39.31 -26.89
CA PHE A 27 -4.86 -38.64 -26.66
C PHE A 27 -5.26 -38.60 -25.19
N LEU A 28 -5.08 -39.70 -24.45
CA LEU A 28 -5.33 -39.78 -23.01
C LEU A 28 -4.46 -38.80 -22.22
N THR A 29 -3.16 -38.76 -22.49
CA THR A 29 -2.23 -37.84 -21.81
C THR A 29 -2.56 -36.38 -22.12
N LEU A 30 -3.00 -36.08 -23.35
CA LEU A 30 -3.44 -34.75 -23.76
C LEU A 30 -4.74 -34.36 -23.04
N VAL A 31 -5.74 -35.24 -22.97
CA VAL A 31 -6.98 -34.99 -22.20
C VAL A 31 -6.69 -34.75 -20.72
N VAL A 32 -5.83 -35.57 -20.10
CA VAL A 32 -5.45 -35.42 -18.68
C VAL A 32 -4.71 -34.11 -18.43
N THR A 33 -3.77 -33.73 -19.30
CA THR A 33 -3.03 -32.46 -19.16
C THR A 33 -3.91 -31.24 -19.40
N PHE A 34 -4.84 -31.28 -20.36
CA PHE A 34 -5.82 -30.21 -20.57
C PHE A 34 -6.83 -30.12 -19.43
N HIS A 35 -7.35 -31.23 -18.92
CA HIS A 35 -8.23 -31.22 -17.74
C HIS A 35 -7.48 -30.72 -16.51
N SER A 36 -6.27 -31.20 -16.23
CA SER A 36 -5.45 -30.76 -15.10
C SER A 36 -5.17 -29.25 -15.14
N ARG A 37 -4.85 -28.69 -16.31
CA ARG A 37 -4.71 -27.23 -16.47
C ARG A 37 -6.01 -26.48 -16.22
N LYS A 38 -7.15 -27.03 -16.65
CA LYS A 38 -8.47 -26.43 -16.44
C LYS A 38 -8.89 -26.45 -14.96
N TYR A 39 -8.55 -27.51 -14.22
CA TYR A 39 -8.81 -27.61 -12.77
C TYR A 39 -7.87 -26.71 -11.96
N LYS A 40 -6.57 -26.65 -12.29
CA LYS A 40 -5.61 -25.80 -11.60
C LYS A 40 -5.96 -24.30 -11.71
N ASN A 41 -6.45 -23.87 -12.87
CA ASN A 41 -6.88 -22.48 -13.05
C ASN A 41 -8.21 -22.19 -12.35
N LYS A 42 -9.14 -23.15 -12.33
CA LYS A 42 -10.42 -22.98 -11.62
C LYS A 42 -10.26 -22.92 -10.10
N GLU A 43 -9.43 -23.78 -9.51
CA GLU A 43 -9.21 -23.78 -8.06
C GLU A 43 -8.57 -22.46 -7.59
N MET A 44 -7.60 -21.90 -8.33
CA MET A 44 -7.03 -20.59 -7.96
C MET A 44 -8.04 -19.45 -8.12
N ASP A 45 -8.81 -19.42 -9.21
CA ASP A 45 -9.82 -18.37 -9.42
C ASP A 45 -10.97 -18.47 -8.42
N GLU A 46 -11.38 -19.68 -8.01
CA GLU A 46 -12.40 -19.90 -6.97
C GLU A 46 -11.88 -19.57 -5.57
N ILE A 47 -10.64 -19.92 -5.19
CA ILE A 47 -10.08 -19.55 -3.88
C ILE A 47 -10.00 -18.03 -3.71
N ILE A 48 -9.66 -17.29 -4.78
CA ILE A 48 -9.60 -15.82 -4.76
C ILE A 48 -11.01 -15.20 -4.71
N ARG A 49 -12.03 -15.85 -5.29
CA ARG A 49 -13.43 -15.39 -5.27
C ARG A 49 -14.18 -15.73 -3.99
N ASP A 50 -13.92 -16.91 -3.42
CA ASP A 50 -14.54 -17.40 -2.18
C ASP A 50 -13.84 -16.89 -0.93
N ALA A 51 -12.59 -16.45 -1.05
CA ALA A 51 -12.03 -15.48 -0.13
C ALA A 51 -12.73 -14.12 -0.33
N ASN A 52 -14.00 -14.06 0.08
CA ASN A 52 -14.64 -12.85 0.60
C ASN A 52 -13.91 -12.44 1.89
N LEU A 53 -12.60 -12.22 1.79
CA LEU A 53 -11.92 -11.26 2.64
C LEU A 53 -12.66 -9.97 2.35
N LYS A 54 -13.66 -9.68 3.19
CA LYS A 54 -14.16 -8.32 3.41
C LYS A 54 -12.98 -7.53 3.98
N ILE A 55 -11.99 -7.27 3.15
CA ILE A 55 -11.07 -6.20 3.38
C ILE A 55 -11.99 -4.99 3.23
N GLU A 56 -12.41 -4.44 4.36
CA GLU A 56 -13.05 -3.12 4.39
C GLU A 56 -12.29 -2.22 3.44
N ASP A 57 -12.99 -1.36 2.70
CA ASP A 57 -12.40 -0.37 1.78
C ASP A 57 -11.41 0.51 2.57
N THR A 58 -10.21 -0.02 2.75
CA THR A 58 -9.14 0.53 3.56
C THR A 58 -8.27 1.33 2.62
N HIS A 59 -7.64 2.37 3.16
CA HIS A 59 -6.66 3.19 2.45
C HIS A 59 -5.65 2.33 1.67
N PHE A 60 -5.29 1.19 2.26
CA PHE A 60 -4.44 0.16 1.68
C PHE A 60 -4.96 -0.40 0.34
N LEU A 61 -6.25 -0.71 0.17
CA LEU A 61 -6.79 -1.22 -1.11
C LEU A 61 -6.76 -0.15 -2.22
N LYS A 62 -6.93 1.12 -1.84
CA LYS A 62 -6.86 2.27 -2.75
C LYS A 62 -5.42 2.50 -3.21
N GLU A 63 -4.47 2.44 -2.27
CA GLU A 63 -3.02 2.47 -2.54
C GLU A 63 -2.56 1.26 -3.37
N LEU A 64 -3.06 0.07 -3.07
CA LEU A 64 -2.73 -1.15 -3.81
C LEU A 64 -3.24 -1.11 -5.26
N LYS A 65 -4.40 -0.46 -5.51
CA LYS A 65 -4.90 -0.19 -6.87
C LYS A 65 -3.98 0.76 -7.65
N LEU A 66 -3.49 1.82 -7.00
CA LEU A 66 -2.56 2.79 -7.59
C LEU A 66 -1.17 2.18 -7.88
N ILE A 67 -0.72 1.29 -7.00
CA ILE A 67 0.52 0.52 -7.18
C ILE A 67 0.36 -0.50 -8.31
N LYS A 68 -0.78 -1.22 -8.39
CA LYS A 68 -1.06 -2.18 -9.48
C LYS A 68 -1.22 -1.50 -10.84
N SER A 69 -1.64 -0.23 -10.89
CA SER A 69 -1.70 0.54 -12.15
C SER A 69 -0.33 1.01 -12.65
N GLY A 70 0.75 0.76 -11.89
CA GLY A 70 2.11 1.15 -12.26
C GLY A 70 2.40 2.65 -12.11
N ASP A 71 1.46 3.41 -11.53
CA ASP A 71 1.55 4.86 -11.39
C ASP A 71 2.12 5.24 -10.01
N PHE A 72 3.36 4.79 -9.77
CA PHE A 72 4.12 5.19 -8.59
C PHE A 72 4.37 6.71 -8.54
N SER A 73 4.25 7.40 -9.68
CA SER A 73 4.39 8.86 -9.76
C SER A 73 3.29 9.56 -8.98
N SER A 74 2.04 9.14 -9.13
CA SER A 74 0.91 9.73 -8.39
C SER A 74 1.03 9.49 -6.88
N TYR A 75 1.45 8.29 -6.45
CA TYR A 75 1.67 7.98 -5.04
C TYR A 75 2.83 8.79 -4.42
N LEU A 76 3.96 8.90 -5.13
CA LEU A 76 5.10 9.70 -4.67
C LEU A 76 4.76 11.20 -4.63
N MET A 77 3.91 11.68 -5.55
CA MET A 77 3.45 13.07 -5.56
C MET A 77 2.53 13.38 -4.37
N GLU A 78 1.67 12.45 -3.96
CA GLU A 78 0.87 12.60 -2.74
C GLU A 78 1.75 12.68 -1.49
N ILE A 79 2.75 11.79 -1.36
CA ILE A 79 3.71 11.83 -0.26
C ILE A 79 4.50 13.13 -0.24
N ASP A 80 4.96 13.61 -1.40
CA ASP A 80 5.73 14.85 -1.50
C ASP A 80 4.88 16.08 -1.12
N ASN A 81 3.61 16.08 -1.50
CA ASN A 81 2.64 17.10 -1.08
C ASN A 81 2.43 17.08 0.44
N ASP A 82 2.27 15.91 1.05
CA ASP A 82 2.10 15.78 2.49
C ASP A 82 3.35 16.25 3.25
N MET A 83 4.54 15.84 2.80
CA MET A 83 5.82 16.29 3.38
C MET A 83 6.02 17.80 3.22
N SER A 84 5.61 18.37 2.09
CA SER A 84 5.63 19.82 1.86
C SER A 84 4.71 20.56 2.82
N GLN A 85 3.51 20.05 3.07
CA GLN A 85 2.57 20.61 4.05
C GLN A 85 3.13 20.55 5.49
N VAL A 86 3.73 19.42 5.89
CA VAL A 86 4.38 19.26 7.19
C VAL A 86 5.52 20.27 7.36
N THR A 87 6.34 20.44 6.34
CA THR A 87 7.46 21.39 6.34
C THR A 87 6.97 22.82 6.50
N LEU A 88 5.87 23.17 5.83
CA LEU A 88 5.25 24.48 5.94
C LEU A 88 4.67 24.74 7.35
N LEU A 89 3.99 23.75 7.93
CA LEU A 89 3.50 23.78 9.32
C LEU A 89 4.64 23.98 10.32
N LEU A 90 5.76 23.26 10.17
CA LEU A 90 6.93 23.42 11.03
C LEU A 90 7.56 24.82 10.91
N LYS A 91 7.60 25.39 9.71
CA LYS A 91 8.09 26.75 9.47
C LYS A 91 7.17 27.78 10.13
N HIS A 92 5.86 27.60 10.03
CA HIS A 92 4.85 28.43 10.66
C HIS A 92 4.96 28.38 12.20
N TYR A 93 5.04 27.18 12.76
CA TYR A 93 5.23 26.96 14.20
C TYR A 93 6.46 27.70 14.74
N LYS A 94 7.61 27.54 14.08
CA LYS A 94 8.85 28.25 14.47
C LYS A 94 8.68 29.77 14.43
N LEU A 95 7.96 30.30 13.44
CA LEU A 95 7.66 31.73 13.34
C LEU A 95 6.78 32.20 14.51
N MET A 96 5.74 31.45 14.85
CA MET A 96 4.83 31.79 15.95
C MET A 96 5.53 31.74 17.31
N VAL A 97 6.40 30.74 17.55
CA VAL A 97 7.26 30.68 18.74
C VAL A 97 8.16 31.91 18.83
N ARG A 98 8.81 32.32 17.74
CA ARG A 98 9.62 33.55 17.72
C ARG A 98 8.79 34.80 18.07
N LYS A 99 7.58 34.91 17.51
CA LYS A 99 6.67 36.03 17.82
C LYS A 99 6.23 35.99 19.28
N TYR A 100 5.88 34.83 19.82
CA TYR A 100 5.55 34.64 21.24
C TYR A 100 6.67 35.17 22.14
N HIS A 101 7.92 34.76 21.93
CA HIS A 101 9.05 35.24 22.73
C HIS A 101 9.24 36.76 22.63
N LYS A 102 9.12 37.32 21.42
CA LYS A 102 9.18 38.78 21.19
C LYS A 102 8.11 39.52 22.01
N TYR A 103 6.87 39.05 21.98
CA TYR A 103 5.77 39.69 22.71
C TYR A 103 5.81 39.42 24.22
N ASN A 104 6.34 38.27 24.65
CA ASN A 104 6.59 37.98 26.07
C ASN A 104 7.67 38.90 26.67
N ALA A 105 8.70 39.24 25.89
CA ALA A 105 9.67 40.26 26.30
C ALA A 105 9.00 41.65 26.40
N LYS A 106 8.19 42.01 25.39
CA LYS A 106 7.48 43.30 25.36
C LYS A 106 6.38 43.44 26.41
N SER A 107 5.81 42.34 26.91
CA SER A 107 4.84 42.38 28.01
C SER A 107 5.47 42.76 29.34
N LYS A 108 6.80 42.83 29.44
CA LYS A 108 7.53 43.32 30.62
C LYS A 108 7.91 44.80 30.50
N ASN A 109 7.45 45.50 29.47
CA ASN A 109 7.79 46.90 29.24
C ASN A 109 7.16 47.83 30.29
N SER A 110 7.84 48.95 30.58
CA SER A 110 7.40 49.96 31.54
C SER A 110 6.06 50.59 31.14
N SER A 111 5.88 50.88 29.85
CA SER A 111 4.63 51.42 29.31
C SER A 111 3.44 50.47 29.49
N ARG A 112 2.41 50.92 30.21
CA ARG A 112 1.18 50.16 30.51
C ARG A 112 0.39 49.80 29.24
N ILE A 113 0.31 50.72 28.27
CA ILE A 113 -0.40 50.51 27.00
C ILE A 113 0.29 49.42 26.18
N MET A 114 1.62 49.54 26.03
CA MET A 114 2.41 48.56 25.28
C MET A 114 2.38 47.18 25.93
N ARG A 115 2.41 47.12 27.27
CA ARG A 115 2.34 45.88 28.03
C ARG A 115 0.99 45.17 27.86
N LYS A 116 -0.14 45.89 27.94
CA LYS A 116 -1.47 45.29 27.73
C LYS A 116 -1.64 44.76 26.30
N HIS A 117 -1.19 45.53 25.31
CA HIS A 117 -1.20 45.08 23.91
C HIS A 117 -0.31 43.85 23.69
N ALA A 118 0.92 43.89 24.23
CA ALA A 118 1.86 42.78 24.10
C ALA A 118 1.38 41.50 24.81
N ALA A 119 0.70 41.62 25.97
CA ALA A 119 0.07 40.49 26.64
C ALA A 119 -1.00 39.83 25.77
N LYS A 120 -1.90 40.63 25.18
CA LYS A 120 -2.93 40.12 24.26
C LYS A 120 -2.32 39.40 23.05
N MET A 121 -1.27 39.98 22.45
CA MET A 121 -0.58 39.35 21.33
C MET A 121 0.17 38.08 21.74
N LYS A 122 0.81 38.07 22.91
CA LYS A 122 1.48 36.89 23.47
C LYS A 122 0.48 35.72 23.63
N ASP A 123 -0.69 35.98 24.19
CA ASP A 123 -1.71 34.94 24.39
C ASP A 123 -2.28 34.45 23.06
N ALA A 124 -2.50 35.34 22.08
CA ALA A 124 -2.89 34.94 20.72
C ALA A 124 -1.85 34.06 20.04
N TYR A 125 -0.55 34.41 20.12
CA TYR A 125 0.51 33.57 19.57
C TYR A 125 0.68 32.25 20.30
N LEU A 126 0.42 32.22 21.61
CA LEU A 126 0.40 30.97 22.37
C LEU A 126 -0.69 30.04 21.85
N GLN A 127 -1.89 30.57 21.57
CA GLN A 127 -2.98 29.78 21.00
C GLN A 127 -2.61 29.20 19.62
N TYR A 128 -2.05 30.02 18.72
CA TYR A 128 -1.57 29.52 17.42
C TYR A 128 -0.48 28.44 17.54
N ILE A 129 0.41 28.55 18.52
CA ILE A 129 1.43 27.51 18.80
C ILE A 129 0.78 26.21 19.25
N LEU A 130 -0.27 26.28 20.08
CA LEU A 130 -1.00 25.09 20.55
C LEU A 130 -1.76 24.42 19.40
N ASP A 131 -2.42 25.19 18.54
CA ASP A 131 -3.14 24.69 17.37
C ASP A 131 -2.19 24.02 16.36
N ASP A 132 -1.05 24.66 16.09
CA ASP A 132 0.00 24.09 15.23
C ASP A 132 0.58 22.80 15.85
N TYR A 133 0.79 22.77 17.17
CA TYR A 133 1.27 21.58 17.88
C TYR A 133 0.27 20.43 17.81
N GLU A 134 -1.02 20.69 17.98
CA GLU A 134 -2.06 19.68 17.85
C GLU A 134 -2.14 19.13 16.42
N SER A 135 -2.00 20.00 15.42
CA SER A 135 -1.97 19.61 14.00
C SER A 135 -0.77 18.71 13.69
N ILE A 136 0.43 19.07 14.16
CA ILE A 136 1.64 18.25 14.02
C ILE A 136 1.48 16.91 14.77
N LYS A 137 0.86 16.93 15.95
CA LYS A 137 0.58 15.71 16.73
C LYS A 137 -0.37 14.78 15.98
N LYS A 138 -1.44 15.30 15.36
CA LYS A 138 -2.37 14.52 14.53
C LYS A 138 -1.66 13.90 13.34
N ILE A 139 -0.79 14.64 12.65
CA ILE A 139 0.01 14.08 11.55
C ILE A 139 0.91 12.94 12.05
N LYS A 140 1.60 13.13 13.18
CA LYS A 140 2.44 12.09 13.79
C LYS A 140 1.64 10.84 14.18
N MET A 141 0.44 11.02 14.75
CA MET A 141 -0.42 9.91 15.15
C MET A 141 -1.12 9.24 13.98
N ASN A 142 -1.41 9.95 12.89
CA ASN A 142 -1.93 9.34 11.66
C ASN A 142 -0.86 8.50 10.95
N MET A 143 0.43 8.89 11.04
CA MET A 143 1.55 8.08 10.58
C MET A 143 1.78 6.82 11.42
N ILE A 144 1.50 6.90 12.72
CA ILE A 144 1.53 5.73 13.60
C ILE A 144 0.12 5.13 13.59
N ASN A 145 -0.15 4.31 12.58
CA ASN A 145 -1.39 3.55 12.44
C ASN A 145 -1.91 3.15 13.84
N THR A 146 -3.06 3.71 14.25
CA THR A 146 -3.49 3.68 15.67
C THR A 146 -3.64 2.26 16.21
N GLU A 147 -3.95 1.32 15.32
CA GLU A 147 -3.99 -0.12 15.58
C GLU A 147 -2.61 -0.68 15.94
N VAL A 148 -1.55 -0.28 15.22
CA VAL A 148 -0.15 -0.71 15.46
C VAL A 148 0.38 -0.14 16.79
N TYR A 149 -0.02 1.07 17.16
CA TYR A 149 0.31 1.66 18.46
C TYR A 149 -0.35 0.91 19.63
N ASP A 150 -1.63 0.58 19.49
CA ASP A 150 -2.39 -0.15 20.50
C ASP A 150 -1.90 -1.61 20.63
N GLU A 151 -1.50 -2.24 19.53
CA GLU A 151 -0.83 -3.56 19.54
C GLU A 151 0.53 -3.51 20.25
N TRP A 152 1.38 -2.53 19.94
CA TRP A 152 2.68 -2.34 20.61
C TRP A 152 2.53 -2.09 22.11
N LYS A 153 1.52 -1.31 22.52
CA LYS A 153 1.23 -1.00 23.91
C LYS A 153 0.76 -2.23 24.68
N LYS A 154 -0.01 -3.13 24.06
CA LYS A 154 -0.43 -4.41 24.66
C LYS A 154 0.71 -5.41 24.82
N GLN A 155 1.76 -5.33 24.01
CA GLN A 155 2.95 -6.20 24.13
C GLN A 155 3.95 -5.77 25.22
N LYS A 156 3.76 -4.58 25.82
CA LYS A 156 4.66 -4.01 26.84
C LYS A 156 4.07 -3.93 28.26
N ILE A 157 2.87 -4.47 28.47
CA ILE A 157 2.26 -4.73 29.77
C ILE A 157 2.28 -6.25 29.98
#